data_AF-V4J1Z0-F1
#
_entry.id   AF-V4J1Z0-F1
#
_cell.length_a   1.000
_cell.length_b   1.000
_cell.length_c   1.000
_cell.angle_alpha   90.00
_cell.angle_beta   90.00
_cell.angle_gamma   90.00
#
_symmetry.space_group_name_H-M   'P 1'
#
loop_
_entity.id
_entity.type
_entity.pdbx_description
1 polymer ?
#
loop_
_entity_poly.entity_id
_entity_poly.type
_entity_poly.pdbx_seq_one_letter_code
_entity_poly.pdbx_strand_id
1 'polypeptide(L)'
;MKRKEDQIRDYLATIGRRGGQKSRRSLTSEQAREMVRIREARRAFRKFHTQCFWYMAPTIRITSADLPDIARGLRTYGGHEGYRLAARICP
;
A
#
# COMPACT_ATOMS: atom_id res chain seq x y z
N MET A 1 -20.49 -32.86 -23.79
CA MET A 1 -20.55 -31.80 -22.75
C MET A 1 -19.52 -31.99 -21.64
N LYS A 2 -19.37 -33.18 -21.03
CA LYS A 2 -18.40 -33.47 -19.94
C LYS A 2 -16.99 -32.87 -20.11
N ARG A 3 -16.36 -33.01 -21.28
CA ARG A 3 -15.00 -32.46 -21.54
C ARG A 3 -14.85 -30.96 -21.30
N LYS A 4 -15.89 -30.15 -21.58
CA LYS A 4 -15.85 -28.69 -21.33
C LYS A 4 -15.99 -28.38 -19.84
N GLU A 5 -16.81 -29.14 -19.13
CA GLU A 5 -17.00 -28.99 -17.68
C GLU A 5 -15.73 -29.38 -16.92
N ASP A 6 -15.05 -30.44 -17.36
CA ASP A 6 -13.78 -30.88 -16.78
C ASP A 6 -12.66 -29.83 -17.00
N GLN A 7 -12.59 -29.23 -18.19
CA GLN A 7 -11.67 -28.13 -18.48
C GLN A 7 -11.91 -26.89 -17.60
N ILE A 8 -13.18 -26.56 -17.33
CA ILE A 8 -13.53 -25.43 -16.44
C ILE A 8 -13.10 -25.74 -15.00
N ARG A 9 -13.34 -26.96 -14.51
CA ARG A 9 -12.92 -27.38 -13.16
C ARG A 9 -11.41 -27.32 -12.98
N ASP A 10 -10.65 -27.81 -13.96
CA ASP A 10 -9.19 -27.76 -13.95
C ASP A 10 -8.66 -26.32 -13.97
N TYR A 11 -9.28 -25.45 -14.76
CA TYR A 11 -8.95 -24.03 -14.80
C TYR A 11 -9.17 -23.37 -13.44
N LEU A 12 -10.35 -23.58 -12.84
CA LEU A 12 -10.69 -23.03 -11.51
C LEU A 12 -9.77 -23.55 -10.41
N ALA A 13 -9.45 -24.85 -10.42
CA ALA A 13 -8.50 -25.45 -9.48
C ALA A 13 -7.09 -24.85 -9.64
N THR A 14 -6.66 -24.61 -10.88
CA THR A 14 -5.36 -24.01 -11.19
C THR A 14 -5.26 -22.58 -10.66
N ILE A 15 -6.25 -21.73 -10.93
CA ILE A 15 -6.25 -20.34 -10.43
C ILE A 15 -6.39 -20.29 -8.90
N GLY A 16 -7.19 -21.19 -8.32
CA GLY A 16 -7.32 -21.32 -6.86
C GLY A 16 -6.01 -21.71 -6.18
N ARG A 17 -5.27 -22.68 -6.75
CA ARG A 17 -3.95 -23.10 -6.26
C ARG A 17 -2.93 -21.96 -6.35
N ARG A 18 -2.87 -21.25 -7.48
CA ARG A 18 -2.00 -20.07 -7.66
C ARG A 18 -2.33 -18.98 -6.64
N GLY A 19 -3.61 -18.69 -6.43
CA GLY A 19 -4.08 -17.74 -5.42
C GLY A 19 -3.73 -18.17 -4.00
N GLY A 20 -3.91 -19.46 -3.67
CA GLY A 20 -3.55 -20.04 -2.38
C GLY A 20 -2.04 -19.99 -2.12
N GLN A 21 -1.19 -20.34 -3.09
CA GLN A 21 0.26 -20.22 -2.99
C GLN A 21 0.71 -18.76 -2.82
N LYS A 22 0.09 -17.83 -3.56
CA LYS A 22 0.30 -16.39 -3.39
C LYS A 22 -0.23 -15.87 -2.06
N SER A 23 -1.27 -16.46 -1.47
CA SER A 23 -1.77 -16.06 -0.15
C SER A 23 -0.88 -16.60 0.99
N ARG A 24 -0.32 -17.80 0.80
CA ARG A 24 0.57 -18.49 1.74
C ARG A 24 2.04 -18.08 1.66
N ARG A 25 2.40 -17.15 0.77
CA ARG A 25 3.77 -16.63 0.70
C ARG A 25 4.14 -16.04 2.07
N SER A 26 5.27 -16.48 2.61
CA SER A 26 5.76 -15.98 3.89
C SER A 26 6.05 -14.49 3.75
N LEU A 27 5.35 -13.68 4.54
CA LEU A 27 5.58 -12.24 4.64
C LEU A 27 6.54 -12.01 5.80
N THR A 28 7.74 -11.49 5.52
CA THR A 28 8.64 -11.14 6.61
C THR A 28 8.04 -10.00 7.44
N SER A 29 8.41 -9.91 8.71
CA SER A 29 7.98 -8.81 9.59
C SER A 29 8.38 -7.44 9.01
N GLU A 30 9.54 -7.36 8.35
CA GLU A 30 10.00 -6.18 7.65
C GLU A 30 9.10 -5.81 6.46
N GLN A 31 8.76 -6.78 5.61
CA GLN A 31 7.83 -6.56 4.50
C GLN A 31 6.44 -6.14 5.00
N ALA A 32 5.97 -6.71 6.11
CA ALA A 32 4.72 -6.31 6.73
C ALA A 32 4.76 -4.86 7.22
N ARG A 33 5.85 -4.45 7.89
CA ARG A 33 6.06 -3.06 8.33
C ARG A 33 6.11 -2.10 7.14
N GLU A 34 6.83 -2.44 6.09
CA GLU A 34 6.89 -1.66 4.84
C GLU A 34 5.50 -1.43 4.25
N MET A 35 4.69 -2.49 4.15
CA MET A 35 3.32 -2.39 3.65
C MET A 35 2.45 -1.46 4.50
N VAL A 36 2.61 -1.49 5.82
CA VAL A 36 1.90 -0.60 6.73
C VAL A 36 2.34 0.85 6.52
N ARG A 37 3.65 1.11 6.43
CA ARG A 37 4.19 2.46 6.18
C ARG A 37 3.64 3.07 4.90
N ILE A 38 3.61 2.30 3.80
CA ILE A 38 3.04 2.76 2.52
C ILE A 38 1.53 3.06 2.64
N ARG A 39 0.77 2.25 3.39
CA ARG A 39 -0.66 2.50 3.59
C ARG A 39 -0.91 3.77 4.40
N GLU A 40 -0.16 3.95 5.48
CA GLU A 40 -0.23 5.17 6.31
C GLU A 40 0.15 6.40 5.48
N ALA A 41 1.21 6.33 4.67
CA ALA A 41 1.60 7.41 3.78
C ALA A 41 0.51 7.76 2.76
N ARG A 42 -0.14 6.78 2.14
CA ARG A 42 -1.29 7.03 1.23
C ARG A 42 -2.48 7.65 1.94
N ARG A 43 -2.76 7.24 3.17
CA ARG A 43 -3.85 7.80 3.98
C ARG A 43 -3.53 9.25 4.35
N ALA A 44 -2.32 9.50 4.82
CA ALA A 44 -1.85 10.83 5.18
C ALA A 44 -1.80 11.76 3.96
N PHE A 45 -1.29 11.30 2.82
CA PHE A 45 -1.26 12.06 1.57
C PHE A 45 -2.65 12.54 1.17
N ARG A 46 -3.66 11.67 1.20
CA ARG A 46 -5.05 12.07 0.91
C ARG A 46 -5.61 13.05 1.93
N LYS A 47 -5.36 12.81 3.22
CA LYS A 47 -5.89 13.64 4.30
C LYS A 47 -5.28 15.05 4.31
N PHE A 48 -3.98 15.14 4.09
CA PHE A 48 -3.20 16.38 4.13
C PHE A 48 -2.90 16.93 2.73
N HIS A 49 -3.62 16.50 1.69
CA HIS A 49 -3.30 16.86 0.31
C HIS A 49 -3.27 18.37 0.11
N THR A 50 -4.35 19.06 0.48
CA THR A 50 -4.46 20.52 0.34
C THR A 50 -3.47 21.29 1.21
N GLN A 51 -3.10 20.75 2.37
CA GLN A 51 -2.24 21.42 3.34
C GLN A 51 -0.74 21.23 3.06
N CYS A 52 -0.33 20.00 2.71
CA CYS A 52 1.08 19.62 2.60
C CYS A 52 1.51 19.31 1.17
N PHE A 53 0.59 18.91 0.29
CA PHE A 53 0.90 18.26 -0.98
C PHE A 53 0.12 18.85 -2.17
N TRP A 54 -0.34 20.10 -2.06
CA TRP A 54 -1.20 20.75 -3.06
C TRP A 54 -0.54 20.80 -4.46
N TYR A 55 0.79 20.78 -4.51
CA TYR A 55 1.59 20.78 -5.73
C TYR A 55 1.68 19.39 -6.42
N MET A 56 1.28 18.31 -5.74
CA MET A 56 1.34 16.95 -6.27
C MET A 56 -0.01 16.52 -6.85
N ALA A 57 0.02 15.77 -7.96
CA ALA A 57 -1.19 15.20 -8.53
C ALA A 57 -1.93 14.29 -7.52
N PRO A 58 -3.24 14.50 -7.25
CA PRO A 58 -3.98 13.68 -6.28
C PRO A 58 -4.06 12.19 -6.62
N THR A 59 -3.88 11.85 -7.90
CA THR A 59 -3.95 10.48 -8.43
C THR A 59 -2.60 9.75 -8.40
N ILE A 60 -1.53 10.39 -7.92
CA ILE A 60 -0.20 9.77 -7.86
C ILE A 60 -0.21 8.54 -6.94
N ARG A 61 0.48 7.49 -7.37
CA ARG A 61 0.61 6.26 -6.60
C ARG A 61 1.83 6.31 -5.70
N ILE A 62 1.62 6.61 -4.42
CA ILE A 62 2.69 6.59 -3.41
C ILE A 62 3.29 5.19 -3.26
N THR A 63 4.62 5.12 -3.33
CA THR A 63 5.49 3.95 -3.19
C THR A 63 6.40 4.07 -1.96
N SER A 64 7.29 3.10 -1.75
CA SER A 64 8.29 3.13 -0.67
C SER A 64 9.31 4.27 -0.83
N ALA A 65 9.64 4.62 -2.08
CA ALA A 65 10.60 5.69 -2.39
C ALA A 65 10.09 7.07 -1.97
N ASP A 66 8.77 7.25 -1.94
CA ASP A 66 8.14 8.54 -1.63
C ASP A 66 7.97 8.77 -0.11
N LEU A 67 8.15 7.73 0.73
CA LEU A 67 7.92 7.83 2.17
C LEU A 67 8.72 8.94 2.86
N PRO A 68 10.01 9.16 2.53
CA PRO A 68 10.79 10.26 3.12
C PRO A 68 10.20 11.64 2.78
N ASP A 69 9.74 11.84 1.54
CA ASP A 69 9.17 13.11 1.10
C ASP A 69 7.80 13.39 1.71
N ILE A 70 6.96 12.36 1.80
CA ILE A 70 5.66 12.45 2.49
C ILE A 70 5.88 12.77 3.97
N ALA A 71 6.81 12.09 4.64
CA ALA A 71 7.13 12.37 6.04
C ALA A 71 7.66 13.80 6.22
N ARG A 72 8.50 14.28 5.31
CA ARG A 72 9.02 15.65 5.30
C ARG A 72 7.87 16.67 5.20
N GLY A 73 6.98 16.54 4.22
CA GLY A 73 5.84 17.44 4.04
C GLY A 73 4.93 17.48 5.27
N LEU A 74 4.64 16.32 5.87
CA LEU A 74 3.84 16.22 7.09
C LEU A 74 4.51 16.87 8.31
N ARG A 75 5.84 16.74 8.46
CA ARG A 75 6.59 17.37 9.56
C ARG A 75 6.63 18.89 9.41
N THR A 76 6.78 19.39 8.18
CA THR A 76 6.90 20.83 7.92
C THR A 76 5.55 21.54 8.01
N TYR A 77 4.51 20.97 7.39
CA TYR A 77 3.24 21.68 7.18
C TYR A 77 2.04 21.02 7.85
N GLY A 78 2.14 19.76 8.30
CA GLY A 78 1.00 18.98 8.80
C GLY A 78 0.64 19.22 10.27
N GLY A 79 1.33 20.15 10.95
CA GLY A 79 1.12 20.45 12.36
C GLY A 79 1.39 19.25 13.28
N HIS A 80 0.81 19.27 14.49
CA HIS A 80 1.05 18.21 15.48
C HIS A 80 0.58 16.83 15.02
N GLU A 81 -0.58 16.75 14.35
CA GLU A 81 -1.09 15.47 13.83
C GLU A 81 -0.19 14.93 12.70
N GLY A 82 0.18 15.78 11.75
CA GLY A 82 1.10 15.43 10.67
C GLY A 82 2.44 14.94 11.19
N TYR A 83 3.01 15.62 12.20
CA TYR A 83 4.26 15.22 12.83
C TYR A 83 4.18 13.79 13.44
N ARG A 84 3.10 13.48 14.17
CA ARG A 84 2.89 12.14 14.74
C ARG A 84 2.69 11.07 13.68
N LEU A 85 2.02 11.38 12.57
CA LEU A 85 1.86 10.47 11.44
C LEU A 85 3.19 10.23 10.71
N ALA A 86 3.99 11.28 10.52
CA ALA A 86 5.30 11.19 9.89
C ALA A 86 6.23 10.21 10.64
N ALA A 87 6.20 10.22 11.98
CA ALA A 87 6.96 9.28 12.81
C ALA A 87 6.55 7.81 12.63
N ARG A 88 5.31 7.53 12.21
CA ARG A 88 4.86 6.16 11.89
C ARG A 88 5.26 5.74 10.48
N ILE A 89 5.29 6.70 9.55
CA ILE A 89 5.63 6.48 8.14
C ILE A 89 7.15 6.34 7.96
N CYS A 90 7.93 7.12 8.68
CA CYS A 90 9.38 7.16 8.62
C CYS A 90 9.90 7.41 10.05
N PRO A 91 10.03 6.34 10.86
CA PRO A 91 10.56 6.43 12.22
C PRO A 91 12.01 6.94 12.23
#